data_AF-A0A9E0ISW5-F1
#
_entry.id   AF-A0A9E0ISW5-F1
#
_cell.length_a   1.000
_cell.length_b   1.000
_cell.length_c   1.000
_cell.angle_alpha   90.00
_cell.angle_beta   90.00
_cell.angle_gamma   90.00
#
_symmetry.space_group_name_H-M   'P 1'
#
loop_
_entity.id
_entity.type
_entity.pdbx_description
1 polymer ?
#
loop_
_entity_poly.entity_id
_entity_poly.type
_entity_poly.pdbx_seq_one_letter_code
_entity_poly.pdbx_strand_id
1 'polypeptide(L)'
;MSRSSCRPAPSALAVVASFGLLTSACAVADDPTGALGAAAAPLVGVDGSLDQADRACHVVLRDLGRTGSGGWFETDGSSWVWQGAVEISQAAADEGLTPAALYRMAPSGAWTTVAATPSAAPATPGYARFDLRLSAGLPGPGWSGTALGRAQIEVVPYLPLAEGGRLFDHNRVRDDLGNYLLSAPGLAIEADGRACPAPVGPSRAQLVFAADWSETRQGVLTPGGEVAVVYDPARLPQCRNWRGGNPLYDLTAHVLFAPGGQRHAVSVRDGAPVLVVPADARRMTLWFENTAIPGCQAWDSNLGANYGFDVATAPAWMGEVRTRLSRSTDDPCAGGLPAAGGFVFDPWTRQRAAITNLCFEVYQPGLTDRDDLSGLWQQLDVQLRWRLRSGAGVTPWRQRPVDLDRRVGNNARYRLDWRALDPFVLYGCPEVAPDVDDAAASASVRVDYELRVNGATLGPFAGTFSDYASGNWRAACAP
;
A
#
# COMPACT_ATOMS: atom_id res chain seq x y z
N MET A 1 46.46 2.06 71.17
CA MET A 1 45.51 0.95 70.99
C MET A 1 44.91 1.06 69.60
N SER A 2 45.49 0.32 68.66
CA SER A 2 45.14 0.32 67.23
C SER A 2 44.04 -0.71 66.99
N ARG A 3 42.95 -0.32 66.31
CA ARG A 3 41.94 -1.26 65.79
C ARG A 3 41.84 -1.11 64.28
N SER A 4 42.38 -2.11 63.60
CA SER A 4 42.24 -2.39 62.18
C SER A 4 40.87 -3.01 61.92
N SER A 5 40.13 -2.52 60.91
CA SER A 5 38.95 -3.23 60.37
C SER A 5 39.22 -3.70 58.94
N CYS A 6 39.11 -5.01 58.73
CA CYS A 6 39.25 -5.70 57.45
C CYS A 6 38.16 -5.30 56.44
N ARG A 7 38.55 -5.12 55.18
CA ARG A 7 37.65 -5.18 54.01
C ARG A 7 37.56 -6.62 53.49
N PRO A 8 36.41 -7.08 52.96
CA PRO A 8 36.36 -8.33 52.22
C PRO A 8 36.83 -8.16 50.77
N ALA A 9 37.47 -9.19 50.25
CA ALA A 9 37.99 -9.30 48.88
C ALA A 9 36.86 -9.52 47.85
N PRO A 10 37.04 -9.11 46.58
CA PRO A 10 36.12 -9.45 45.52
C PRO A 10 36.37 -10.88 45.00
N SER A 11 35.28 -11.58 44.72
CA SER A 11 35.26 -12.92 44.12
C SER A 11 35.88 -12.92 42.72
N ALA A 12 36.81 -13.87 42.50
CA ALA A 12 37.39 -14.15 41.20
C ALA A 12 36.33 -14.76 40.26
N LEU A 13 35.97 -14.03 39.21
CA LEU A 13 35.22 -14.54 38.07
C LEU A 13 36.19 -15.27 37.15
N ALA A 14 35.99 -16.58 37.02
CA ALA A 14 36.73 -17.42 36.10
C ALA A 14 36.40 -17.04 34.65
N VAL A 15 37.38 -16.48 33.95
CA VAL A 15 37.34 -16.28 32.49
C VAL A 15 37.64 -17.63 31.84
N VAL A 16 36.60 -18.28 31.33
CA VAL A 16 36.74 -19.42 30.41
C VAL A 16 37.13 -18.84 29.05
N ALA A 17 38.42 -18.94 28.72
CA ALA A 17 38.92 -18.64 27.38
C ALA A 17 38.51 -19.75 26.42
N SER A 18 37.41 -19.56 25.70
CA SER A 18 37.03 -20.38 24.56
C SER A 18 37.94 -20.04 23.38
N PHE A 19 38.95 -20.87 23.15
CA PHE A 19 39.71 -20.89 21.89
C PHE A 19 38.77 -21.35 20.76
N GLY A 20 38.17 -20.39 20.06
CA GLY A 20 37.47 -20.63 18.80
C GLY A 20 38.48 -20.92 17.70
N LEU A 21 38.51 -22.17 17.23
CA LEU A 21 39.16 -22.54 15.99
C LEU A 21 38.56 -21.73 14.83
N LEU A 22 39.34 -20.82 14.26
CA LEU A 22 39.10 -20.22 12.95
C LEU A 22 39.35 -21.28 11.88
N THR A 23 38.34 -22.07 11.57
CA THR A 23 38.26 -22.79 10.30
C THR A 23 37.90 -21.79 9.21
N SER A 24 38.89 -21.32 8.44
CA SER A 24 38.66 -20.70 7.14
C SER A 24 38.03 -21.73 6.21
N ALA A 25 36.70 -21.78 6.17
CA ALA A 25 35.98 -22.45 5.11
C ALA A 25 36.13 -21.59 3.85
N CYS A 26 36.84 -22.11 2.85
CA CYS A 26 36.70 -21.64 1.48
C CYS A 26 35.25 -21.92 1.07
N ALA A 27 34.37 -20.93 1.19
CA ALA A 27 33.06 -20.96 0.56
C ALA A 27 33.31 -20.95 -0.95
N VAL A 28 33.17 -22.13 -1.57
CA VAL A 28 32.96 -22.21 -3.01
C VAL A 28 31.72 -21.38 -3.28
N ALA A 29 31.83 -20.33 -4.09
CA ALA A 29 30.67 -19.56 -4.49
C ALA A 29 29.74 -20.51 -5.24
N ASP A 30 28.67 -20.96 -4.58
CA ASP A 30 27.58 -21.67 -5.23
C ASP A 30 27.09 -20.77 -6.37
N ASP A 31 27.16 -21.30 -7.58
CA ASP A 31 26.66 -20.64 -8.78
C ASP A 31 25.20 -20.24 -8.50
N PRO A 32 24.83 -18.94 -8.58
CA PRO A 32 23.49 -18.47 -8.22
C PRO A 32 22.40 -18.91 -9.22
N THR A 33 22.64 -19.98 -9.96
CA THR A 33 21.66 -20.69 -10.77
C THR A 33 20.66 -21.35 -9.82
N GLY A 34 19.65 -20.57 -9.40
CA GLY A 34 18.55 -21.04 -8.56
C GLY A 34 18.04 -22.38 -9.09
N ALA A 35 18.00 -23.39 -8.20
CA ALA A 35 17.74 -24.77 -8.56
C ALA A 35 16.43 -24.86 -9.36
N LEU A 36 16.55 -25.27 -10.63
CA LEU A 36 15.39 -25.49 -11.50
C LEU A 36 14.60 -26.70 -10.98
N GLY A 37 13.32 -26.49 -10.67
CA GLY A 37 12.42 -27.54 -10.19
C GLY A 37 11.26 -27.75 -11.15
N ALA A 38 10.89 -29.01 -11.39
CA ALA A 38 9.57 -29.32 -11.95
C ALA A 38 8.50 -28.84 -10.96
N ALA A 39 7.46 -28.18 -11.46
CA ALA A 39 6.43 -27.56 -10.62
C ALA A 39 5.02 -27.95 -11.07
N ALA A 40 4.07 -27.89 -10.13
CA ALA A 40 2.65 -27.99 -10.46
C ALA A 40 2.15 -26.69 -11.11
N ALA A 41 1.20 -26.81 -12.03
CA ALA A 41 0.49 -25.67 -12.61
C ALA A 41 -0.16 -24.80 -11.52
N PRO A 42 -0.47 -23.52 -11.80
CA PRO A 42 -1.32 -22.72 -10.93
C PRO A 42 -2.67 -23.41 -10.71
N LEU A 43 -3.12 -23.48 -9.45
CA LEU A 43 -4.39 -24.09 -9.04
C LEU A 43 -5.33 -23.06 -8.40
N VAL A 44 -5.31 -21.81 -8.88
CA VAL A 44 -6.16 -20.74 -8.37
C VAL A 44 -7.63 -21.11 -8.53
N GLY A 45 -8.42 -20.99 -7.45
CA GLY A 45 -9.86 -21.28 -7.45
C GLY A 45 -10.24 -22.77 -7.50
N VAL A 46 -9.27 -23.69 -7.39
CA VAL A 46 -9.53 -25.13 -7.27
C VAL A 46 -9.80 -25.48 -5.80
N ASP A 47 -10.84 -26.26 -5.53
CA ASP A 47 -11.19 -26.69 -4.17
C ASP A 47 -9.99 -27.38 -3.48
N GLY A 48 -9.64 -26.89 -2.29
CA GLY A 48 -8.51 -27.38 -1.49
C GLY A 48 -7.15 -26.82 -1.88
N SER A 49 -7.07 -25.99 -2.92
CA SER A 49 -5.88 -25.21 -3.23
C SER A 49 -5.77 -23.98 -2.33
N LEU A 50 -4.54 -23.63 -1.96
CA LEU A 50 -4.21 -22.38 -1.26
C LEU A 50 -3.63 -21.32 -2.22
N ASP A 51 -3.65 -21.60 -3.53
CA ASP A 51 -3.21 -20.64 -4.53
C ASP A 51 -4.23 -19.49 -4.69
N GLN A 52 -3.72 -18.26 -4.71
CA GLN A 52 -4.52 -17.04 -4.77
C GLN A 52 -3.99 -16.10 -5.86
N ALA A 53 -4.87 -15.28 -6.41
CA ALA A 53 -4.50 -14.21 -7.33
C ALA A 53 -4.25 -12.90 -6.57
N ASP A 54 -3.06 -12.33 -6.73
CA ASP A 54 -2.70 -11.03 -6.20
C ASP A 54 -3.28 -9.91 -7.06
N ARG A 55 -4.11 -9.10 -6.41
CA ARG A 55 -4.65 -7.84 -6.92
C ARG A 55 -4.32 -6.66 -6.00
N ALA A 56 -3.59 -6.93 -4.92
CA ALA A 56 -3.23 -5.97 -3.89
C ALA A 56 -1.76 -5.55 -4.00
N CYS A 57 -1.09 -5.94 -5.10
CA CYS A 57 0.28 -5.57 -5.39
C CYS A 57 1.29 -6.02 -4.32
N HIS A 58 1.12 -7.24 -3.81
CA HIS A 58 2.11 -7.91 -2.98
C HIS A 58 3.26 -8.49 -3.82
N VAL A 59 3.00 -8.89 -5.07
CA VAL A 59 4.00 -9.38 -6.03
C VAL A 59 3.67 -8.85 -7.42
N VAL A 60 4.66 -8.31 -8.12
CA VAL A 60 4.46 -7.72 -9.45
C VAL A 60 5.66 -7.96 -10.37
N LEU A 61 5.38 -8.48 -11.57
CA LEU A 61 6.35 -8.53 -12.67
C LEU A 61 6.51 -7.13 -13.26
N ARG A 62 7.70 -6.56 -13.12
CA ARG A 62 8.01 -5.26 -13.72
C ARG A 62 8.27 -5.41 -15.21
N ASP A 63 9.21 -6.26 -15.57
CA ASP A 63 9.64 -6.49 -16.93
C ASP A 63 10.24 -7.90 -17.07
N LEU A 64 10.31 -8.41 -18.29
CA LEU A 64 10.99 -9.66 -18.61
C LEU A 64 11.32 -9.72 -20.10
N GLY A 65 12.60 -9.81 -20.47
CA GLY A 65 13.01 -9.85 -21.87
C GLY A 65 14.27 -10.69 -22.07
N ARG A 66 14.64 -10.92 -23.34
CA ARG A 66 15.91 -11.60 -23.65
C ARG A 66 17.09 -10.69 -23.33
N THR A 67 18.10 -11.21 -22.65
CA THR A 67 19.34 -10.47 -22.36
C THR A 67 20.29 -10.56 -23.54
N GLY A 68 20.95 -9.47 -23.91
CA GLY A 68 21.93 -9.46 -25.00
C GLY A 68 22.39 -8.06 -25.39
N SER A 69 23.55 -7.97 -26.07
CA SER A 69 24.05 -6.73 -26.66
C SER A 69 24.40 -6.94 -28.13
N GLY A 70 24.15 -5.92 -28.96
CA GLY A 70 24.58 -5.95 -30.37
C GLY A 70 23.92 -7.03 -31.25
N GLY A 71 22.69 -7.44 -30.93
CA GLY A 71 21.93 -8.42 -31.74
C GLY A 71 22.18 -9.89 -31.39
N TRP A 72 23.03 -10.17 -30.40
CA TRP A 72 23.24 -11.52 -29.86
C TRP A 72 22.59 -11.65 -28.49
N PHE A 73 21.79 -12.71 -28.31
CA PHE A 73 21.17 -13.03 -27.03
C PHE A 73 22.08 -13.96 -26.22
N GLU A 74 22.11 -13.74 -24.91
CA GLU A 74 22.72 -14.65 -23.95
C GLU A 74 22.04 -16.02 -24.03
N THR A 75 22.80 -17.09 -23.85
CA THR A 75 22.35 -18.48 -23.99
C THR A 75 22.92 -19.35 -22.88
N ASP A 76 22.16 -20.34 -22.44
CA ASP A 76 22.64 -21.42 -21.56
C ASP A 76 23.26 -22.59 -22.34
N GLY A 77 23.40 -22.42 -23.66
CA GLY A 77 23.82 -23.42 -24.63
C GLY A 77 22.65 -23.95 -25.46
N SER A 78 21.50 -24.23 -24.84
CA SER A 78 20.33 -24.83 -25.49
C SER A 78 19.20 -23.83 -25.76
N SER A 79 19.09 -22.83 -24.88
CA SER A 79 18.00 -21.88 -24.79
C SER A 79 18.60 -20.48 -24.63
N TRP A 80 17.90 -19.46 -25.12
CA TRP A 80 18.25 -18.09 -24.74
C TRP A 80 17.91 -17.84 -23.28
N VAL A 81 18.50 -16.79 -22.72
CA VAL A 81 18.22 -16.34 -21.36
C VAL A 81 17.26 -15.17 -21.39
N TRP A 82 16.22 -15.27 -20.57
CA TRP A 82 15.34 -14.16 -20.23
C TRP A 82 15.69 -13.63 -18.85
N GLN A 83 15.83 -12.31 -18.73
CA GLN A 83 15.99 -11.62 -17.45
C GLN A 83 14.98 -10.49 -17.31
N GLY A 84 14.64 -10.21 -16.07
CA GLY A 84 13.71 -9.16 -15.73
C GLY A 84 13.69 -8.95 -14.23
N ALA A 85 12.65 -8.26 -13.76
CA ALA A 85 12.50 -8.00 -12.33
C ALA A 85 11.11 -8.30 -11.82
N VAL A 86 11.10 -8.87 -10.62
CA VAL A 86 9.91 -9.01 -9.79
C VAL A 86 10.10 -8.11 -8.59
N GLU A 87 9.06 -7.35 -8.26
CA GLU A 87 9.02 -6.59 -7.03
C GLU A 87 7.97 -7.17 -6.11
N ILE A 88 8.24 -7.17 -4.81
CA ILE A 88 7.28 -7.54 -3.78
C ILE A 88 7.07 -6.38 -2.83
N SER A 89 5.90 -6.30 -2.21
CA SER A 89 5.63 -5.27 -1.21
C SER A 89 6.71 -5.30 -0.12
N GLN A 90 7.12 -4.13 0.38
CA GLN A 90 8.15 -4.07 1.42
C GLN A 90 7.75 -4.88 2.66
N ALA A 91 6.45 -4.96 2.98
CA ALA A 91 5.95 -5.82 4.07
C ALA A 91 6.28 -7.30 3.85
N ALA A 92 6.03 -7.84 2.65
CA ALA A 92 6.38 -9.23 2.32
C ALA A 92 7.90 -9.47 2.39
N ALA A 93 8.70 -8.48 1.97
CA ALA A 93 10.15 -8.56 2.08
C ALA A 93 10.64 -8.50 3.54
N ASP A 94 10.00 -7.69 4.38
CA ASP A 94 10.28 -7.57 5.82
C ASP A 94 9.96 -8.89 6.56
N GLU A 95 9.02 -9.69 6.05
CA GLU A 95 8.72 -11.06 6.50
C GLU A 95 9.75 -12.10 6.01
N GLY A 96 10.74 -11.69 5.20
CA GLY A 96 11.77 -12.56 4.65
C GLY A 96 11.30 -13.41 3.47
N LEU A 97 10.19 -13.06 2.82
CA LEU A 97 9.69 -13.77 1.66
C LEU A 97 10.54 -13.45 0.42
N THR A 98 10.79 -14.47 -0.41
CA THR A 98 11.49 -14.34 -1.68
C THR A 98 10.54 -14.76 -2.80
N PRO A 99 10.30 -13.91 -3.82
CA PRO A 99 9.44 -14.27 -4.92
C PRO A 99 10.09 -15.33 -5.83
N ALA A 100 9.25 -16.04 -6.57
CA ALA A 100 9.64 -17.00 -7.59
C ALA A 100 8.77 -16.81 -8.84
N ALA A 101 9.05 -17.53 -9.91
CA ALA A 101 8.19 -17.58 -11.08
C ALA A 101 8.00 -19.00 -11.58
N LEU A 102 6.78 -19.29 -12.02
CA LEU A 102 6.50 -20.45 -12.85
C LEU A 102 6.58 -20.05 -14.31
N TYR A 103 7.16 -20.90 -15.15
CA TYR A 103 7.16 -20.68 -16.59
C TYR A 103 7.08 -22.00 -17.37
N ARG A 104 6.62 -21.91 -18.62
CA ARG A 104 6.63 -23.02 -19.59
C ARG A 104 6.54 -22.54 -21.03
N MET A 105 6.93 -23.41 -21.95
CA MET A 105 6.58 -23.28 -23.38
C MET A 105 5.14 -23.71 -23.63
N ALA A 106 4.27 -22.78 -24.03
CA ALA A 106 2.88 -23.10 -24.34
C ALA A 106 2.75 -23.72 -25.75
N PRO A 107 1.75 -24.60 -25.99
CA PRO A 107 0.76 -25.09 -25.01
C PRO A 107 1.18 -26.36 -24.25
N SER A 108 2.30 -26.99 -24.60
CA SER A 108 2.60 -28.39 -24.22
C SER A 108 3.75 -28.58 -23.23
N GLY A 109 4.44 -27.52 -22.81
CA GLY A 109 5.57 -27.59 -21.88
C GLY A 109 5.14 -27.89 -20.46
N ALA A 110 5.99 -28.63 -19.73
CA ALA A 110 5.87 -28.78 -18.29
C ALA A 110 6.19 -27.45 -17.59
N TRP A 111 5.56 -27.21 -16.44
CA TRP A 111 5.86 -26.05 -15.62
C TRP A 111 7.20 -26.24 -14.90
N THR A 112 8.03 -25.20 -15.00
CA THR A 112 9.30 -25.07 -14.28
C THR A 112 9.18 -23.92 -13.30
N THR A 113 9.74 -24.08 -12.11
CA THR A 113 9.89 -22.97 -11.15
C THR A 113 11.33 -22.49 -11.09
N VAL A 114 11.49 -21.19 -10.85
CA VAL A 114 12.78 -20.55 -10.55
C VAL A 114 12.58 -19.47 -9.49
N ALA A 115 13.45 -19.48 -8.47
CA ALA A 115 13.48 -18.43 -7.45
C ALA A 115 14.14 -17.16 -8.01
N ALA A 116 13.60 -15.99 -7.68
CA ALA A 116 14.24 -14.72 -7.96
C ALA A 116 15.31 -14.41 -6.89
N THR A 117 16.31 -13.61 -7.23
CA THR A 117 17.41 -13.24 -6.32
C THR A 117 17.30 -11.77 -5.91
N PRO A 118 17.64 -11.37 -4.67
CA PRO A 118 17.63 -9.96 -4.28
C PRO A 118 18.43 -9.08 -5.25
N SER A 119 17.83 -7.99 -5.70
CA SER A 119 18.45 -7.05 -6.65
C SER A 119 19.10 -5.88 -5.91
N ALA A 120 20.24 -5.41 -6.41
CA ALA A 120 20.84 -4.15 -5.96
C ALA A 120 20.26 -2.93 -6.68
N ALA A 121 19.43 -3.13 -7.71
CA ALA A 121 18.79 -2.04 -8.43
C ALA A 121 17.69 -1.39 -7.58
N PRO A 122 17.42 -0.08 -7.75
CA PRO A 122 16.35 0.59 -7.04
C PRO A 122 14.99 -0.07 -7.30
N ALA A 123 14.20 -0.23 -6.24
CA ALA A 123 12.81 -0.68 -6.32
C ALA A 123 11.84 0.50 -6.42
N THR A 124 10.61 0.23 -6.84
CA THR A 124 9.51 1.19 -6.66
C THR A 124 9.34 1.54 -5.18
N PRO A 125 9.12 2.81 -4.79
CA PRO A 125 8.88 3.17 -3.40
C PRO A 125 7.77 2.31 -2.76
N GLY A 126 8.09 1.67 -1.63
CA GLY A 126 7.21 0.72 -0.95
C GLY A 126 7.39 -0.76 -1.37
N TYR A 127 8.37 -1.07 -2.22
CA TYR A 127 8.67 -2.42 -2.70
C TYR A 127 10.14 -2.79 -2.47
N ALA A 128 10.40 -4.10 -2.43
CA ALA A 128 11.73 -4.68 -2.58
C ALA A 128 11.86 -5.34 -3.97
N ARG A 129 13.04 -5.23 -4.59
CA ARG A 129 13.29 -5.71 -5.96
C ARG A 129 14.12 -6.98 -5.98
N PHE A 130 13.74 -7.89 -6.86
CA PHE A 130 14.40 -9.16 -7.12
C PHE A 130 14.63 -9.33 -8.63
N ASP A 131 15.80 -9.82 -8.99
CA ASP A 131 16.15 -10.18 -10.35
C ASP A 131 15.64 -11.59 -10.66
N LEU A 132 14.92 -11.72 -11.78
CA LEU A 132 14.37 -12.98 -12.26
C LEU A 132 15.16 -13.43 -13.50
N ARG A 133 15.58 -14.70 -13.54
CA ARG A 133 16.31 -15.27 -14.67
C ARG A 133 15.70 -16.61 -15.10
N LEU A 134 15.24 -16.69 -16.35
CA LEU A 134 14.73 -17.93 -16.96
C LEU A 134 15.72 -18.38 -18.03
N SER A 135 16.17 -19.63 -17.97
CA SER A 135 17.19 -20.10 -18.92
C SER A 135 16.96 -21.49 -19.49
N ALA A 136 16.07 -22.33 -18.95
CA ALA A 136 15.97 -23.73 -19.38
C ALA A 136 14.66 -24.06 -20.09
N GLY A 137 14.72 -24.88 -21.15
CA GLY A 137 13.53 -25.37 -21.85
C GLY A 137 12.78 -24.28 -22.63
N LEU A 138 13.49 -23.24 -23.07
CA LEU A 138 12.96 -22.09 -23.79
C LEU A 138 13.51 -22.04 -25.23
N PRO A 139 13.00 -21.15 -26.10
CA PRO A 139 13.53 -21.00 -27.45
C PRO A 139 15.01 -20.62 -27.44
N GLY A 140 15.79 -21.10 -28.41
CA GLY A 140 17.24 -20.90 -28.45
C GLY A 140 17.84 -20.87 -29.86
N PRO A 141 19.18 -20.79 -29.98
CA PRO A 141 19.89 -20.57 -31.25
C PRO A 141 19.62 -21.58 -32.38
N GLY A 142 19.08 -22.77 -32.07
CA GLY A 142 18.72 -23.79 -33.05
C GLY A 142 17.29 -23.70 -33.61
N TRP A 143 16.48 -22.77 -33.14
CA TRP A 143 15.08 -22.66 -33.55
C TRP A 143 14.96 -21.98 -34.91
N SER A 144 14.12 -22.53 -35.80
CA SER A 144 13.82 -21.88 -37.08
C SER A 144 13.02 -20.58 -36.85
N GLY A 145 13.13 -19.62 -37.77
CA GLY A 145 12.34 -18.38 -37.72
C GLY A 145 10.83 -18.62 -37.63
N THR A 146 10.33 -19.67 -38.30
CA THR A 146 8.92 -20.08 -38.21
C THR A 146 8.56 -20.63 -36.83
N ALA A 147 9.43 -21.46 -36.23
CA ALA A 147 9.22 -21.96 -34.88
C ALA A 147 9.24 -20.82 -33.86
N LEU A 148 10.17 -19.88 -34.01
CA LEU A 148 10.28 -18.70 -33.17
C LEU A 148 9.07 -17.77 -33.30
N GLY A 149 8.57 -17.56 -34.53
CA GLY A 149 7.37 -16.76 -34.78
C GLY A 149 6.09 -17.35 -34.19
N ARG A 150 6.11 -18.63 -33.81
CA ARG A 150 5.01 -19.33 -33.13
C ARG A 150 5.28 -19.60 -31.65
N ALA A 151 6.46 -19.25 -31.15
CA ALA A 151 6.82 -19.48 -29.76
C ALA A 151 5.93 -18.64 -28.84
N GLN A 152 5.47 -19.29 -27.77
CA GLN A 152 4.70 -18.69 -26.71
C GLN A 152 5.28 -19.17 -25.38
N ILE A 153 5.68 -18.24 -24.53
CA ILE A 153 6.15 -18.54 -23.18
C ILE A 153 5.12 -17.99 -22.21
N GLU A 154 4.58 -18.86 -21.37
CA GLU A 154 3.76 -18.47 -20.24
C GLU A 154 4.65 -18.28 -19.02
N VAL A 155 4.46 -17.17 -18.31
CA VAL A 155 5.17 -16.84 -17.07
C VAL A 155 4.17 -16.32 -16.05
N VAL A 156 4.31 -16.71 -14.79
CA VAL A 156 3.55 -16.12 -13.68
C VAL A 156 4.43 -16.04 -12.43
N PRO A 157 4.82 -14.82 -12.00
CA PRO A 157 5.50 -14.65 -10.72
C PRO A 157 4.57 -14.92 -9.55
N TYR A 158 5.14 -15.35 -8.44
CA TYR A 158 4.40 -15.62 -7.22
C TYR A 158 5.23 -15.40 -5.97
N LEU A 159 4.54 -15.20 -4.86
CA LEU A 159 5.08 -15.26 -3.51
C LEU A 159 4.68 -16.59 -2.85
N PRO A 160 5.63 -17.38 -2.31
CA PRO A 160 5.29 -18.55 -1.50
C PRO A 160 4.68 -18.11 -0.16
N LEU A 161 3.61 -18.75 0.27
CA LEU A 161 2.93 -18.46 1.53
C LEU A 161 3.37 -19.42 2.65
N ALA A 162 3.41 -18.94 3.89
CA ALA A 162 3.89 -19.71 5.04
C ALA A 162 3.00 -20.92 5.37
N GLU A 163 1.67 -20.80 5.21
CA GLU A 163 0.71 -21.90 5.35
C GLU A 163 0.73 -22.90 4.17
N GLY A 164 1.58 -22.67 3.17
CA GLY A 164 1.52 -23.36 1.89
C GLY A 164 0.65 -22.62 0.88
N GLY A 165 0.79 -22.97 -0.40
CA GLY A 165 0.18 -22.23 -1.51
C GLY A 165 1.05 -21.09 -2.04
N ARG A 166 0.50 -20.38 -3.01
CA ARG A 166 1.21 -19.34 -3.78
C ARG A 166 0.28 -18.17 -4.03
N LEU A 167 0.77 -16.96 -3.83
CA LEU A 167 0.10 -15.73 -4.23
C LEU A 167 0.66 -15.27 -5.57
N PHE A 168 -0.10 -15.43 -6.65
CA PHE A 168 0.33 -15.16 -8.04
C PHE A 168 0.10 -13.72 -8.47
N ASP A 169 1.01 -13.12 -9.21
CA ASP A 169 0.83 -11.77 -9.75
C ASP A 169 -0.27 -11.72 -10.83
N HIS A 170 -1.41 -11.12 -10.50
CA HIS A 170 -2.49 -10.79 -11.44
C HIS A 170 -2.77 -9.28 -11.49
N ASN A 171 -1.76 -8.44 -11.26
CA ASN A 171 -1.96 -6.99 -11.25
C ASN A 171 -2.10 -6.40 -12.66
N ARG A 172 -1.57 -7.09 -13.69
CA ARG A 172 -1.72 -6.74 -15.13
C ARG A 172 -2.64 -7.67 -15.90
N VAL A 173 -2.79 -8.91 -15.41
CA VAL A 173 -3.56 -9.96 -16.08
C VAL A 173 -4.97 -9.98 -15.51
N ARG A 174 -5.99 -9.66 -16.32
CA ARG A 174 -7.37 -9.50 -15.84
C ARG A 174 -8.02 -10.80 -15.37
N ASP A 175 -7.62 -11.94 -15.90
CA ASP A 175 -8.14 -13.26 -15.52
C ASP A 175 -7.30 -13.84 -14.37
N ASP A 176 -7.94 -14.41 -13.34
CA ASP A 176 -7.28 -15.06 -12.19
C ASP A 176 -6.59 -16.37 -12.58
N LEU A 177 -6.91 -16.94 -13.75
CA LEU A 177 -6.22 -18.09 -14.34
C LEU A 177 -5.25 -17.69 -15.46
N GLY A 178 -5.18 -16.40 -15.79
CA GLY A 178 -4.35 -15.91 -16.88
C GLY A 178 -2.87 -15.84 -16.50
N ASN A 179 -1.99 -16.08 -17.47
CA ASN A 179 -0.54 -15.93 -17.30
C ASN A 179 -0.03 -14.75 -18.13
N TYR A 180 1.15 -14.23 -17.79
CA TYR A 180 1.88 -13.37 -18.71
C TYR A 180 2.28 -14.18 -19.94
N LEU A 181 1.99 -13.65 -21.13
CA LEU A 181 2.28 -14.32 -22.40
C LEU A 181 3.36 -13.53 -23.15
N LEU A 182 4.55 -14.14 -23.28
CA LEU A 182 5.60 -13.63 -24.15
C LEU A 182 5.38 -14.26 -25.53
N SER A 183 5.05 -13.44 -26.52
CA SER A 183 4.85 -13.87 -27.90
C SER A 183 5.71 -13.06 -28.88
N ALA A 184 5.93 -13.61 -30.07
CA ALA A 184 6.57 -12.90 -31.16
C ALA A 184 5.82 -11.58 -31.50
N PRO A 185 6.52 -10.55 -32.00
CA PRO A 185 7.95 -10.51 -32.34
C PRO A 185 8.89 -10.21 -31.17
N GLY A 186 8.38 -9.70 -30.04
CA GLY A 186 9.21 -9.25 -28.91
C GLY A 186 9.72 -10.39 -28.05
N LEU A 187 8.86 -11.37 -27.74
CA LEU A 187 9.08 -12.39 -26.71
C LEU A 187 9.56 -11.73 -25.41
N ALA A 188 8.85 -10.69 -24.99
CA ALA A 188 9.15 -9.87 -23.82
C ALA A 188 7.85 -9.36 -23.17
N ILE A 189 7.93 -9.09 -21.87
CA ILE A 189 6.97 -8.30 -21.10
C ILE A 189 7.62 -6.94 -20.84
N GLU A 190 7.06 -5.91 -21.47
CA GLU A 190 7.54 -4.54 -21.30
C GLU A 190 7.20 -4.01 -19.90
N ALA A 191 8.03 -3.07 -19.43
CA ALA A 191 7.79 -2.34 -18.20
C ALA A 191 6.47 -1.55 -18.27
N ASP A 192 5.63 -1.70 -17.25
CA ASP A 192 4.40 -0.92 -17.09
C ASP A 192 4.38 -0.22 -15.72
N GLY A 193 4.75 1.07 -15.71
CA GLY A 193 4.75 1.89 -14.49
C GLY A 193 3.36 2.15 -13.90
N ARG A 194 2.28 1.74 -14.56
CA ARG A 194 0.91 1.82 -14.03
C ARG A 194 0.51 0.58 -13.25
N ALA A 195 1.19 -0.54 -13.47
CA ALA A 195 0.97 -1.75 -12.68
C ALA A 195 1.60 -1.54 -11.31
N CYS A 196 0.79 -1.55 -10.25
CA CYS A 196 1.28 -1.36 -8.88
C CYS A 196 2.17 -0.12 -8.75
N PRO A 197 1.63 1.09 -8.99
CA PRO A 197 2.39 2.31 -8.80
C PRO A 197 2.71 2.46 -7.32
N ALA A 198 3.73 3.28 -7.00
CA ALA A 198 3.97 3.68 -5.62
C ALA A 198 2.66 4.19 -4.98
N PRO A 199 2.34 3.82 -3.72
CA PRO A 199 1.11 4.25 -3.07
C PRO A 199 0.96 5.78 -3.12
N VAL A 200 -0.12 6.27 -3.73
CA VAL A 200 -0.39 7.72 -3.87
C VAL A 200 -1.36 8.15 -2.77
N GLY A 201 -0.83 8.41 -1.57
CA GLY A 201 -1.56 9.09 -0.49
C GLY A 201 -1.55 10.62 -0.65
N PRO A 202 -2.33 11.39 0.15
CA PRO A 202 -2.17 12.84 0.19
C PRO A 202 -0.70 13.12 0.51
N SER A 203 0.00 13.74 -0.43
CA SER A 203 1.46 13.82 -0.41
C SER A 203 2.01 14.72 0.69
N ARG A 204 1.18 15.22 1.62
CA ARG A 204 1.59 16.14 2.68
C ARG A 204 0.76 15.99 3.95
N ALA A 205 1.38 15.52 5.02
CA ALA A 205 0.89 15.64 6.39
C ALA A 205 1.25 17.02 6.98
N GLN A 206 0.56 17.43 8.04
CA GLN A 206 0.94 18.55 8.88
C GLN A 206 0.91 18.13 10.36
N LEU A 207 2.01 18.36 11.06
CA LEU A 207 2.14 18.17 12.50
C LEU A 207 2.17 19.55 13.14
N VAL A 208 1.18 19.86 13.99
CA VAL A 208 1.02 21.16 14.63
C VAL A 208 1.27 21.05 16.12
N PHE A 209 2.19 21.87 16.61
CA PHE A 209 2.56 22.00 18.02
C PHE A 209 2.24 23.42 18.47
N ALA A 210 1.10 23.62 19.14
CA ALA A 210 0.58 24.93 19.48
C ALA A 210 1.11 25.46 20.83
N ALA A 211 0.96 26.76 21.06
CA ALA A 211 1.42 27.45 22.28
C ALA A 211 0.77 26.90 23.57
N ASP A 212 -0.45 26.38 23.49
CA ASP A 212 -1.20 25.77 24.60
C ASP A 212 -0.74 24.34 24.91
N TRP A 213 0.35 23.92 24.27
CA TRP A 213 0.91 22.58 24.31
C TRP A 213 0.09 21.49 23.61
N SER A 214 -1.00 21.84 22.92
CA SER A 214 -1.72 20.88 22.11
C SER A 214 -0.91 20.42 20.89
N GLU A 215 -1.12 19.15 20.55
CA GLU A 215 -0.51 18.47 19.42
C GLU A 215 -1.61 17.96 18.51
N THR A 216 -1.58 18.35 17.23
CA THR A 216 -2.54 17.86 16.26
C THR A 216 -1.85 17.42 14.99
N ARG A 217 -2.36 16.34 14.40
CA ARG A 217 -1.96 15.87 13.08
C ARG A 217 -3.09 16.12 12.10
N GLN A 218 -2.78 16.75 10.98
CA GLN A 218 -3.66 16.88 9.83
C GLN A 218 -3.11 16.08 8.67
N GLY A 219 -3.96 15.33 7.98
CA GLY A 219 -3.52 14.42 6.92
C GLY A 219 -2.73 13.22 7.44
N VAL A 220 -2.10 12.52 6.51
CA VAL A 220 -1.50 11.20 6.76
C VAL A 220 -0.02 11.27 6.47
N LEU A 221 0.79 10.85 7.44
CA LEU A 221 2.22 10.72 7.25
C LEU A 221 2.49 9.45 6.45
N THR A 222 2.74 9.54 5.15
CA THR A 222 2.96 8.36 4.28
C THR A 222 4.42 8.22 3.86
N PRO A 223 4.94 6.99 3.65
CA PRO A 223 6.29 6.80 3.11
C PRO A 223 6.38 7.43 1.72
N GLY A 224 7.48 8.14 1.44
CA GLY A 224 7.65 8.88 0.18
C GLY A 224 6.81 10.15 0.05
N GLY A 225 5.95 10.45 1.03
CA GLY A 225 5.19 11.70 1.09
C GLY A 225 6.00 12.86 1.67
N GLU A 226 5.32 13.93 2.03
CA GLU A 226 5.89 15.08 2.72
C GLU A 226 5.22 15.29 4.09
N VAL A 227 5.90 15.99 4.99
CA VAL A 227 5.35 16.45 6.27
C VAL A 227 5.76 17.87 6.55
N ALA A 228 4.77 18.73 6.82
CA ALA A 228 4.98 20.07 7.34
C ALA A 228 5.01 20.04 8.87
N VAL A 229 6.05 20.62 9.47
CA VAL A 229 6.13 20.78 10.93
C VAL A 229 5.78 22.22 11.28
N VAL A 230 4.60 22.45 11.84
CA VAL A 230 4.15 23.76 12.32
C VAL A 230 4.41 23.82 13.82
N TYR A 231 5.36 24.65 14.22
CA TYR A 231 5.70 24.83 15.63
C TYR A 231 5.39 26.26 16.04
N ASP A 232 4.55 26.46 17.05
CA ASP A 232 4.40 27.77 17.66
C ASP A 232 5.61 28.05 18.55
N PRO A 233 6.42 29.08 18.25
CA PRO A 233 7.57 29.40 19.06
C PRO A 233 7.23 29.48 20.54
N ALA A 234 6.07 30.04 20.91
CA ALA A 234 5.66 30.36 22.29
C ALA A 234 5.64 29.15 23.23
N ARG A 235 5.67 27.93 22.68
CA ARG A 235 5.83 26.68 23.42
C ARG A 235 7.21 26.56 24.09
N LEU A 236 8.26 27.12 23.47
CA LEU A 236 9.65 27.09 23.99
C LEU A 236 10.26 28.52 24.05
N PRO A 237 9.80 29.39 24.97
CA PRO A 237 10.23 30.79 25.05
C PRO A 237 11.62 30.99 25.67
N GLN A 238 12.17 29.98 26.34
CA GLN A 238 13.48 30.03 26.97
C GLN A 238 14.57 30.27 25.92
N CYS A 239 15.69 30.85 26.33
CA CYS A 239 16.85 31.10 25.48
C CYS A 239 16.64 32.05 24.28
N ARG A 240 15.46 32.63 24.08
CA ARG A 240 15.29 33.66 23.07
C ARG A 240 16.11 34.91 23.40
N ASN A 241 16.86 35.39 22.42
CA ASN A 241 17.69 36.58 22.57
C ASN A 241 17.58 37.47 21.32
N TRP A 242 17.69 38.78 21.50
CA TRP A 242 17.62 39.76 20.41
C TRP A 242 18.75 40.79 20.53
N ARG A 243 19.25 41.26 19.38
CA ARG A 243 20.18 42.40 19.32
C ARG A 243 19.89 43.26 18.10
N GLY A 244 19.57 44.53 18.34
CA GLY A 244 19.25 45.48 17.26
C GLY A 244 18.08 45.02 16.40
N GLY A 245 17.04 44.44 17.01
CA GLY A 245 15.86 43.90 16.31
C GLY A 245 16.05 42.54 15.65
N ASN A 246 17.29 42.02 15.58
CA ASN A 246 17.56 40.72 14.97
C ASN A 246 17.48 39.60 16.03
N PRO A 247 16.79 38.48 15.74
CA PRO A 247 16.83 37.30 16.59
C PRO A 247 18.24 36.70 16.58
N LEU A 248 18.79 36.50 17.77
CA LEU A 248 20.07 35.81 18.01
C LEU A 248 19.84 34.38 18.54
N TYR A 249 18.72 33.79 18.17
CA TYR A 249 18.32 32.44 18.50
C TYR A 249 17.70 31.74 17.28
N ASP A 250 17.71 30.42 17.30
CA ASP A 250 16.97 29.58 16.37
C ASP A 250 16.13 28.54 17.12
N LEU A 251 15.06 28.11 16.47
CA LEU A 251 14.23 26.99 16.91
C LEU A 251 14.36 25.88 15.88
N THR A 252 15.04 24.81 16.25
CA THR A 252 15.34 23.69 15.36
C THR A 252 14.46 22.50 15.70
N ALA A 253 13.76 21.96 14.71
CA ALA A 253 13.14 20.66 14.78
C ALA A 253 14.14 19.59 14.32
N HIS A 254 14.39 18.62 15.19
CA HIS A 254 15.21 17.45 14.92
C HIS A 254 14.31 16.25 14.66
N VAL A 255 14.54 15.59 13.53
CA VAL A 255 13.71 14.49 13.03
C VAL A 255 14.57 13.26 12.85
N LEU A 256 14.07 12.11 13.27
CA LEU A 256 14.63 10.79 13.01
C LEU A 256 13.56 9.89 12.40
N PHE A 257 13.80 9.39 11.19
CA PHE A 257 12.97 8.36 10.56
C PHE A 257 13.54 6.96 10.83
N ALA A 258 12.66 6.01 11.12
CA ALA A 258 13.00 4.60 11.31
C ALA A 258 12.29 3.74 10.26
N PRO A 259 12.89 2.62 9.80
CA PRO A 259 14.11 1.99 10.33
C PRO A 259 15.42 2.56 9.75
N GLY A 260 15.39 3.28 8.62
CA GLY A 260 16.62 3.70 7.92
C GLY A 260 17.52 4.68 8.68
N GLY A 261 17.05 5.27 9.79
CA GLY A 261 17.86 6.11 10.67
C GLY A 261 18.16 7.49 10.09
N GLN A 262 17.45 7.91 9.05
CA GLN A 262 17.64 9.20 8.40
C GLN A 262 17.32 10.33 9.38
N ARG A 263 18.24 11.31 9.48
CA ARG A 263 18.13 12.45 10.41
C ARG A 263 18.04 13.77 9.65
N HIS A 264 17.16 14.64 10.12
CA HIS A 264 17.04 16.00 9.62
C HIS A 264 17.03 16.99 10.78
N ALA A 265 17.58 18.18 10.55
CA ALA A 265 17.49 19.31 11.47
C ALA A 265 17.06 20.52 10.63
N VAL A 266 15.90 21.10 10.94
CA VAL A 266 15.32 22.21 10.18
C VAL A 266 14.84 23.31 11.13
N SER A 267 15.04 24.57 10.74
CA SER A 267 14.49 25.69 11.51
C SER A 267 12.97 25.74 11.34
N VAL A 268 12.27 25.86 12.47
CA VAL A 268 10.82 26.09 12.58
C VAL A 268 10.50 27.48 13.12
N ARG A 269 11.51 28.35 13.31
CA ARG A 269 11.35 29.67 13.94
C ARG A 269 10.36 30.57 13.20
N ASP A 270 10.51 30.64 11.88
CA ASP A 270 9.82 31.61 11.02
C ASP A 270 8.84 30.95 10.02
N GLY A 271 8.49 29.67 10.21
CA GLY A 271 7.59 28.98 9.29
C GLY A 271 7.41 27.50 9.56
N ALA A 272 6.78 26.84 8.58
CA ALA A 272 6.46 25.42 8.65
C ALA A 272 7.30 24.64 7.61
N PRO A 273 8.55 24.26 7.94
CA PRO A 273 9.40 23.51 7.01
C PRO A 273 8.70 22.22 6.57
N VAL A 274 8.95 21.85 5.32
CA VAL A 274 8.45 20.62 4.71
C VAL A 274 9.60 19.65 4.57
N LEU A 275 9.39 18.44 5.07
CA LEU A 275 10.34 17.34 5.01
C LEU A 275 9.78 16.26 4.10
N VAL A 276 10.64 15.66 3.27
CA VAL A 276 10.29 14.43 2.56
C VAL A 276 10.39 13.27 3.54
N VAL A 277 9.32 12.47 3.62
CA VAL A 277 9.27 11.24 4.41
C VAL A 277 9.97 10.15 3.60
N PRO A 278 11.04 9.50 4.11
CA PRO A 278 11.70 8.41 3.40
C PRO A 278 10.70 7.30 3.02
N ALA A 279 10.90 6.67 1.87
CA ALA A 279 10.02 5.61 1.36
C ALA A 279 10.02 4.34 2.24
N ASP A 280 11.10 4.13 3.00
CA ASP A 280 11.24 3.06 3.98
C ASP A 280 10.69 3.44 5.36
N ALA A 281 10.35 4.71 5.61
CA ALA A 281 9.95 5.16 6.93
C ALA A 281 8.66 4.45 7.42
N ARG A 282 8.69 4.02 8.68
CA ARG A 282 7.59 3.42 9.44
C ARG A 282 7.25 4.25 10.67
N ARG A 283 8.23 5.00 11.16
CA ARG A 283 8.07 5.88 12.32
C ARG A 283 8.90 7.14 12.12
N MET A 284 8.35 8.25 12.57
CA MET A 284 9.02 9.54 12.68
C MET A 284 9.11 9.89 14.17
N THR A 285 10.31 10.21 14.64
CA THR A 285 10.55 10.76 15.98
C THR A 285 11.00 12.20 15.83
N LEU A 286 10.44 13.09 16.64
CA LEU A 286 10.62 14.54 16.51
C LEU A 286 10.88 15.16 17.89
N TRP A 287 11.80 16.11 17.96
CA TRP A 287 12.02 16.94 19.15
C TRP A 287 12.51 18.33 18.74
N PHE A 288 12.36 19.30 19.62
CA PHE A 288 12.68 20.69 19.33
C PHE A 288 13.76 21.22 20.26
N GLU A 289 14.60 22.10 19.71
CA GLU A 289 15.71 22.73 20.40
C GLU A 289 15.64 24.24 20.17
N ASN A 290 15.73 25.02 21.24
CA ASN A 290 15.97 26.45 21.16
C ASN A 290 17.43 26.73 21.52
N THR A 291 18.19 27.32 20.62
CA THR A 291 19.60 27.70 20.85
C THR A 291 19.80 29.20 20.67
N ALA A 292 20.71 29.79 21.43
CA ALA A 292 21.10 31.18 21.24
C ALA A 292 22.61 31.40 21.34
N ILE A 293 23.10 32.45 20.67
CA ILE A 293 24.53 32.80 20.58
C ILE A 293 25.25 32.84 21.95
N PRO A 294 24.65 33.31 23.07
CA PRO A 294 25.30 33.28 24.37
C PRO A 294 25.51 31.87 24.96
N GLY A 295 25.18 30.80 24.23
CA GLY A 295 25.29 29.40 24.69
C GLY A 295 24.09 28.90 25.48
N CYS A 296 22.95 29.62 25.45
CA CYS A 296 21.72 29.13 26.07
C CYS A 296 21.08 28.05 25.19
N GLN A 297 20.61 26.97 25.81
CA GLN A 297 19.90 25.87 25.15
C GLN A 297 18.68 25.43 25.96
N ALA A 298 17.58 25.16 25.28
CA ALA A 298 16.36 24.60 25.87
C ALA A 298 15.73 23.57 24.92
N TRP A 299 14.94 22.64 25.46
CA TRP A 299 14.39 21.52 24.72
C TRP A 299 12.88 21.41 24.94
N ASP A 300 12.18 21.05 23.87
CA ASP A 300 10.81 20.55 23.90
C ASP A 300 10.79 19.15 23.27
N SER A 301 10.67 18.13 24.13
CA SER A 301 10.87 16.72 23.78
C SER A 301 9.86 15.81 24.47
N ASN A 302 8.63 16.27 24.72
CA ASN A 302 7.63 15.50 25.47
C ASN A 302 8.20 14.92 26.79
N LEU A 303 8.80 15.80 27.60
CA LEU A 303 9.47 15.42 28.86
C LEU A 303 10.59 14.37 28.70
N GLY A 304 11.29 14.38 27.55
CA GLY A 304 12.39 13.47 27.24
C GLY A 304 12.02 12.23 26.44
N ALA A 305 10.72 11.99 26.19
CA ALA A 305 10.25 10.86 25.39
C ALA A 305 10.36 11.08 23.86
N ASN A 306 10.50 12.34 23.45
CA ASN A 306 10.32 12.83 22.08
C ASN A 306 8.89 12.58 21.55
N TYR A 307 8.53 13.27 20.47
CA TYR A 307 7.25 13.11 19.80
C TYR A 307 7.34 11.99 18.76
N GLY A 308 6.55 10.93 18.93
CA GLY A 308 6.53 9.78 18.03
C GLY A 308 5.29 9.78 17.15
N PHE A 309 5.48 9.63 15.84
CA PHE A 309 4.41 9.51 14.86
C PHE A 309 4.61 8.26 14.03
N ASP A 310 3.57 7.43 13.93
CA ASP A 310 3.58 6.31 13.01
C ASP A 310 3.36 6.82 11.58
N VAL A 311 4.17 6.30 10.66
CA VAL A 311 4.06 6.56 9.23
C VAL A 311 3.07 5.53 8.70
N ALA A 312 1.94 6.00 8.19
CA ALA A 312 0.87 5.19 7.68
C ALA A 312 1.33 4.39 6.46
N THR A 313 1.41 3.07 6.64
CA THR A 313 1.59 2.14 5.55
C THR A 313 0.24 1.80 4.93
N ALA A 314 0.25 1.37 3.67
CA ALA A 314 -0.88 0.66 3.09
C ALA A 314 -1.32 -0.47 4.05
N PRO A 315 -2.63 -0.68 4.22
CA PRO A 315 -3.12 -1.81 5.00
C PRO A 315 -2.62 -3.12 4.40
N ALA A 316 -2.28 -4.09 5.23
CA ALA A 316 -1.90 -5.43 4.80
C ALA A 316 -3.02 -6.10 3.99
N TRP A 317 -4.28 -5.81 4.32
CA TRP A 317 -5.42 -6.28 3.55
C TRP A 317 -6.61 -5.34 3.61
N MET A 318 -7.38 -5.27 2.52
CA MET A 318 -8.69 -4.65 2.46
C MET A 318 -9.62 -5.51 1.61
N GLY A 319 -10.85 -5.73 2.05
CA GLY A 319 -11.77 -6.57 1.31
C GLY A 319 -13.16 -6.62 1.91
N GLU A 320 -13.88 -7.71 1.59
CA GLU A 320 -15.26 -7.94 2.00
C GLU A 320 -16.19 -6.76 1.67
N VAL A 321 -15.96 -6.14 0.50
CA VAL A 321 -16.74 -4.99 0.06
C VAL A 321 -18.14 -5.45 -0.33
N ARG A 322 -19.13 -5.06 0.45
CA ARG A 322 -20.53 -5.48 0.30
C ARG A 322 -21.46 -4.29 0.34
N THR A 323 -22.47 -4.33 -0.50
CA THR A 323 -23.60 -3.39 -0.44
C THR A 323 -24.82 -4.11 0.13
N ARG A 324 -25.37 -3.56 1.21
CA ARG A 324 -26.58 -4.06 1.85
C ARG A 324 -27.70 -3.02 1.71
N LEU A 325 -28.69 -3.36 0.89
CA LEU A 325 -29.93 -2.61 0.73
C LEU A 325 -31.06 -3.49 1.28
N SER A 326 -31.54 -3.20 2.49
CA SER A 326 -32.48 -4.08 3.19
C SER A 326 -33.48 -3.33 4.04
N ARG A 327 -34.68 -3.90 4.22
CA ARG A 327 -35.68 -3.43 5.19
C ARG A 327 -35.38 -3.85 6.62
N SER A 328 -34.47 -4.79 6.80
CA SER A 328 -34.06 -5.25 8.12
C SER A 328 -33.37 -4.13 8.89
N THR A 329 -33.40 -4.21 10.22
CA THR A 329 -32.76 -3.26 11.14
C THR A 329 -31.70 -3.94 12.01
N ASP A 330 -31.23 -5.11 11.58
CA ASP A 330 -30.12 -5.84 12.19
C ASP A 330 -28.78 -5.16 11.87
N ASP A 331 -27.66 -5.85 12.10
CA ASP A 331 -26.33 -5.32 11.82
C ASP A 331 -26.25 -4.76 10.39
N PRO A 332 -25.99 -3.45 10.18
CA PRO A 332 -26.02 -2.81 8.87
C PRO A 332 -25.03 -3.43 7.85
N CYS A 333 -24.05 -4.19 8.32
CA CYS A 333 -23.04 -4.85 7.50
C CYS A 333 -23.15 -6.38 7.44
N ALA A 334 -24.11 -7.00 8.13
CA ALA A 334 -24.28 -8.45 8.07
C ALA A 334 -24.90 -8.90 6.74
N GLY A 335 -24.16 -9.64 5.92
CA GLY A 335 -24.64 -10.08 4.60
C GLY A 335 -24.55 -8.98 3.54
N GLY A 336 -25.55 -8.91 2.64
CA GLY A 336 -25.49 -8.04 1.46
C GLY A 336 -24.82 -8.70 0.26
N LEU A 337 -24.81 -7.99 -0.87
CA LEU A 337 -24.23 -8.47 -2.12
C LEU A 337 -22.80 -7.94 -2.29
N PRO A 338 -21.87 -8.72 -2.86
CA PRO A 338 -20.54 -8.25 -3.20
C PRO A 338 -20.58 -7.01 -4.10
N ALA A 339 -19.82 -5.97 -3.77
CA ALA A 339 -19.82 -4.70 -4.49
C ALA A 339 -19.32 -4.81 -5.94
N ALA A 340 -18.55 -5.86 -6.26
CA ALA A 340 -18.10 -6.15 -7.62
C ALA A 340 -19.28 -6.41 -8.59
N GLY A 341 -20.42 -6.90 -8.09
CA GLY A 341 -21.65 -7.05 -8.88
C GLY A 341 -22.41 -5.74 -9.08
N GLY A 342 -21.97 -4.67 -8.43
CA GLY A 342 -22.64 -3.38 -8.33
C GLY A 342 -23.90 -3.40 -7.48
N PHE A 343 -24.63 -2.28 -7.48
CA PHE A 343 -25.90 -2.15 -6.78
C PHE A 343 -26.89 -1.30 -7.58
N VAL A 344 -28.18 -1.44 -7.28
CA VAL A 344 -29.23 -0.55 -7.77
C VAL A 344 -29.93 0.07 -6.58
N PHE A 345 -29.93 1.39 -6.51
CA PHE A 345 -30.58 2.20 -5.48
C PHE A 345 -31.76 2.95 -6.09
N ASP A 346 -32.93 2.33 -6.00
CA ASP A 346 -34.17 2.74 -6.67
C ASP A 346 -35.15 3.44 -5.71
N PRO A 347 -36.33 3.91 -6.18
CA PRO A 347 -37.34 4.54 -5.32
C PRO A 347 -37.80 3.63 -4.16
N TRP A 348 -37.90 2.33 -4.41
CA TRP A 348 -38.29 1.38 -3.36
C TRP A 348 -37.24 1.35 -2.25
N THR A 349 -35.96 1.28 -2.59
CA THR A 349 -34.84 1.27 -1.66
C THR A 349 -34.83 2.56 -0.86
N ARG A 350 -34.94 3.70 -1.54
CA ARG A 350 -35.00 5.03 -0.94
C ARG A 350 -36.10 5.13 0.12
N GLN A 351 -37.30 4.64 -0.19
CA GLN A 351 -38.48 4.75 0.69
C GLN A 351 -38.57 3.67 1.77
N ARG A 352 -38.07 2.45 1.51
CA ARG A 352 -38.42 1.29 2.33
C ARG A 352 -37.23 0.56 2.95
N ALA A 353 -36.02 0.74 2.43
CA ALA A 353 -34.85 0.13 3.05
C ALA A 353 -34.57 0.84 4.39
N ALA A 354 -34.34 0.10 5.46
CA ALA A 354 -33.83 0.68 6.70
C ALA A 354 -32.30 0.75 6.67
N ILE A 355 -31.65 -0.23 6.04
CA ILE A 355 -30.20 -0.31 5.82
C ILE A 355 -29.89 -0.01 4.35
N THR A 356 -28.95 0.90 4.11
CA THR A 356 -28.54 1.36 2.77
C THR A 356 -27.02 1.47 2.70
N ASN A 357 -26.33 0.47 3.21
CA ASN A 357 -24.93 0.62 3.58
C ASN A 357 -23.98 -0.05 2.58
N LEU A 358 -22.85 0.60 2.34
CA LEU A 358 -21.62 -0.03 1.88
C LEU A 358 -20.78 -0.38 3.11
N CYS A 359 -20.30 -1.61 3.17
CA CYS A 359 -19.40 -2.07 4.21
C CYS A 359 -18.19 -2.75 3.60
N PHE A 360 -17.06 -2.66 4.30
CA PHE A 360 -15.82 -3.33 3.96
C PHE A 360 -14.95 -3.44 5.20
N GLU A 361 -13.93 -4.27 5.11
CA GLU A 361 -13.01 -4.55 6.21
C GLU A 361 -11.58 -4.23 5.81
N VAL A 362 -10.80 -3.80 6.80
CA VAL A 362 -9.40 -3.42 6.67
C VAL A 362 -8.62 -4.14 7.77
N TYR A 363 -7.52 -4.76 7.40
CA TYR A 363 -6.56 -5.36 8.33
C TYR A 363 -5.21 -4.69 8.19
N GLN A 364 -4.64 -4.28 9.33
CA GLN A 364 -3.27 -3.78 9.44
C GLN A 364 -2.64 -4.34 10.72
N PRO A 365 -1.60 -5.20 10.60
CA PRO A 365 -0.89 -5.77 11.74
C PRO A 365 -0.36 -4.71 12.70
N GLY A 366 -0.47 -4.96 14.00
CA GLY A 366 -0.10 -4.02 15.05
C GLY A 366 -0.97 -2.77 15.12
N LEU A 367 -2.05 -2.68 14.35
CA LEU A 367 -2.97 -1.55 14.38
C LEU A 367 -4.41 -2.00 14.60
N THR A 368 -4.97 -2.78 13.68
CA THR A 368 -6.38 -3.23 13.77
C THR A 368 -6.57 -4.42 14.70
N ASP A 369 -5.48 -5.12 15.03
CA ASP A 369 -5.42 -6.26 15.95
C ASP A 369 -5.31 -5.86 17.42
N ARG A 370 -5.19 -4.56 17.72
CA ARG A 370 -5.12 -4.04 19.09
C ARG A 370 -6.51 -3.73 19.65
N ASP A 371 -6.63 -3.84 20.97
CA ASP A 371 -7.87 -3.53 21.68
C ASP A 371 -8.18 -2.03 21.73
N ASP A 372 -7.17 -1.18 21.58
CA ASP A 372 -7.32 0.26 21.57
C ASP A 372 -7.82 0.76 20.22
N LEU A 373 -9.13 1.01 20.14
CA LEU A 373 -9.76 1.64 18.98
C LEU A 373 -9.65 3.18 19.03
N SER A 374 -9.14 3.76 20.13
CA SER A 374 -9.02 5.20 20.24
C SER A 374 -7.98 5.71 19.25
N GLY A 375 -8.41 6.58 18.34
CA GLY A 375 -7.56 7.08 17.27
C GLY A 375 -7.30 6.11 16.11
N LEU A 376 -7.93 4.93 16.06
CA LEU A 376 -7.79 4.02 14.90
C LEU A 376 -8.17 4.71 13.58
N TRP A 377 -9.25 5.50 13.60
CA TRP A 377 -9.69 6.33 12.48
C TRP A 377 -8.68 7.43 12.09
N GLN A 378 -7.83 7.87 13.01
CA GLN A 378 -6.77 8.83 12.70
C GLN A 378 -5.57 8.14 12.05
N GLN A 379 -5.35 6.86 12.36
CA GLN A 379 -4.23 6.04 11.88
C GLN A 379 -4.54 5.35 10.55
N LEU A 380 -5.82 5.10 10.27
CA LEU A 380 -6.34 4.62 9.00
C LEU A 380 -7.14 5.75 8.33
N ASP A 381 -6.55 6.42 7.34
CA ASP A 381 -7.23 7.42 6.51
C ASP A 381 -8.11 6.73 5.48
N VAL A 382 -9.30 6.35 5.96
CA VAL A 382 -10.29 5.63 5.16
C VAL A 382 -11.19 6.62 4.45
N GLN A 383 -11.11 6.62 3.12
CA GLN A 383 -11.85 7.52 2.26
C GLN A 383 -12.64 6.76 1.21
N LEU A 384 -13.85 7.23 0.93
CA LEU A 384 -14.55 6.90 -0.29
C LEU A 384 -14.21 7.98 -1.31
N ARG A 385 -13.79 7.57 -2.50
CA ARG A 385 -13.68 8.46 -3.65
C ARG A 385 -14.72 8.05 -4.69
N TRP A 386 -15.52 8.99 -5.19
CA TRP A 386 -16.62 8.70 -6.12
C TRP A 386 -16.81 9.78 -7.19
N ARG A 387 -17.51 9.44 -8.26
CA ARG A 387 -18.01 10.38 -9.27
C ARG A 387 -19.32 9.87 -9.87
N LEU A 388 -20.14 10.79 -10.35
CA LEU A 388 -21.40 10.48 -11.03
C LEU A 388 -21.19 10.50 -12.54
N ARG A 389 -21.88 9.60 -13.26
CA ARG A 389 -21.87 9.49 -14.72
C ARG A 389 -23.28 9.29 -15.25
N SER A 390 -23.57 9.93 -16.37
CA SER A 390 -24.69 9.64 -17.26
C SER A 390 -24.25 9.82 -18.73
N GLY A 391 -25.15 9.63 -19.68
CA GLY A 391 -24.94 9.97 -21.08
C GLY A 391 -24.68 11.46 -21.32
N ALA A 392 -25.10 12.34 -20.41
CA ALA A 392 -24.86 13.77 -20.49
C ALA A 392 -23.46 14.21 -20.02
N GLY A 393 -22.75 13.37 -19.26
CA GLY A 393 -21.41 13.69 -18.80
C GLY A 393 -20.95 12.92 -17.56
N VAL A 394 -19.83 13.37 -16.99
CA VAL A 394 -19.22 12.79 -15.79
C VAL A 394 -18.74 13.92 -14.87
N THR A 395 -19.02 13.80 -13.57
CA THR A 395 -18.53 14.76 -12.58
C THR A 395 -17.04 14.52 -12.30
N PRO A 396 -16.31 15.53 -11.80
CA PRO A 396 -14.99 15.30 -11.21
C PRO A 396 -15.06 14.28 -10.06
N TRP A 397 -13.93 13.65 -9.76
CA TRP A 397 -13.80 12.81 -8.57
C TRP A 397 -13.94 13.65 -7.31
N ARG A 398 -14.74 13.14 -6.37
CA ARG A 398 -14.94 13.68 -5.02
C ARG A 398 -14.45 12.65 -4.00
N GLN A 399 -14.19 13.10 -2.79
CA GLN A 399 -13.77 12.22 -1.69
C GLN A 399 -14.35 12.64 -0.35
N ARG A 400 -14.51 11.68 0.56
CA ARG A 400 -15.01 11.89 1.93
C ARG A 400 -14.47 10.80 2.85
N PRO A 401 -14.31 11.07 4.15
CA PRO A 401 -14.02 10.03 5.12
C PRO A 401 -15.16 9.01 5.21
N VAL A 402 -14.82 7.78 5.56
CA VAL A 402 -15.77 6.69 5.87
C VAL A 402 -15.71 6.40 7.37
N ASP A 403 -16.87 6.26 7.99
CA ASP A 403 -16.96 6.04 9.42
C ASP A 403 -16.54 4.61 9.79
N LEU A 404 -15.76 4.49 10.87
CA LEU A 404 -15.49 3.21 11.52
C LEU A 404 -16.79 2.71 12.17
N ASP A 405 -17.21 1.50 11.82
CA ASP A 405 -18.39 0.86 12.40
C ASP A 405 -18.01 0.14 13.70
N ARG A 406 -17.14 -0.87 13.60
CA ARG A 406 -16.59 -1.63 14.73
C ARG A 406 -15.41 -2.50 14.29
N ARG A 407 -14.80 -3.20 15.26
CA ARG A 407 -13.87 -4.30 14.97
C ARG A 407 -14.63 -5.61 14.72
N VAL A 408 -14.17 -6.41 13.76
CA VAL A 408 -14.64 -7.77 13.47
C VAL A 408 -13.43 -8.69 13.47
N GLY A 409 -13.25 -9.47 14.54
CA GLY A 409 -12.01 -10.21 14.77
C GLY A 409 -10.83 -9.23 14.92
N ASN A 410 -9.84 -9.36 14.03
CA ASN A 410 -8.67 -8.47 13.94
C ASN A 410 -8.85 -7.34 12.91
N ASN A 411 -10.00 -7.26 12.25
CA ASN A 411 -10.25 -6.31 11.17
C ASN A 411 -11.04 -5.09 11.67
N ALA A 412 -10.72 -3.92 11.15
CA ALA A 412 -11.54 -2.72 11.28
C ALA A 412 -12.61 -2.72 10.18
N ARG A 413 -13.89 -2.74 10.57
CA ARG A 413 -15.01 -2.67 9.64
C ARG A 413 -15.48 -1.23 9.49
N TYR A 414 -15.62 -0.79 8.25
CA TYR A 414 -16.06 0.55 7.89
C TYR A 414 -17.42 0.52 7.24
N ARG A 415 -18.15 1.64 7.37
CA ARG A 415 -19.52 1.76 6.89
C ARG A 415 -19.80 3.14 6.30
N LEU A 416 -20.46 3.14 5.15
CA LEU A 416 -20.99 4.33 4.49
C LEU A 416 -22.48 4.11 4.22
N ASP A 417 -23.31 5.16 4.35
CA ASP A 417 -24.70 5.16 3.89
C ASP A 417 -24.81 5.73 2.46
N TRP A 418 -25.34 4.94 1.53
CA TRP A 418 -25.57 5.34 0.14
C TRP A 418 -26.50 6.53 -0.03
N ARG A 419 -27.40 6.77 0.93
CA ARG A 419 -28.26 7.98 0.93
C ARG A 419 -27.45 9.27 0.91
N ALA A 420 -26.25 9.25 1.49
CA ALA A 420 -25.40 10.42 1.53
C ALA A 420 -24.81 10.79 0.15
N LEU A 421 -24.92 9.92 -0.85
CA LEU A 421 -24.44 10.15 -2.23
C LEU A 421 -25.58 10.15 -3.25
N ASP A 422 -26.82 10.00 -2.81
CA ASP A 422 -27.96 9.84 -3.69
C ASP A 422 -28.23 11.12 -4.50
N PRO A 423 -28.13 11.09 -5.84
CA PRO A 423 -28.38 12.28 -6.65
C PRO A 423 -29.87 12.64 -6.71
N PHE A 424 -30.77 11.74 -6.34
CA PHE A 424 -32.23 11.94 -6.36
C PHE A 424 -32.80 12.21 -4.96
N VAL A 425 -32.06 12.94 -4.10
CA VAL A 425 -32.62 13.42 -2.84
C VAL A 425 -33.88 14.25 -3.10
N LEU A 426 -34.84 14.18 -2.18
CA LEU A 426 -36.12 14.85 -2.33
C LEU A 426 -35.92 16.37 -2.52
N TYR A 427 -36.41 16.89 -3.63
CA TYR A 427 -36.25 18.30 -4.06
C TYR A 427 -34.80 18.73 -4.36
N GLY A 428 -33.87 17.79 -4.56
CA GLY A 428 -32.54 18.08 -5.10
C GLY A 428 -32.50 17.88 -6.61
N CYS A 429 -31.82 18.78 -7.31
CA CYS A 429 -31.48 18.57 -8.71
C CYS A 429 -30.17 17.75 -8.81
N PRO A 430 -30.15 16.61 -9.54
CA PRO A 430 -28.93 15.87 -9.80
C PRO A 430 -27.86 16.76 -10.43
N GLU A 431 -26.62 16.65 -9.94
CA GLU A 431 -25.49 17.44 -10.46
C GLU A 431 -25.15 17.10 -11.91
N VAL A 432 -25.39 15.86 -12.32
CA VAL A 432 -25.30 15.42 -13.71
C VAL A 432 -26.71 15.10 -14.20
N ALA A 433 -27.05 15.58 -15.40
CA ALA A 433 -28.36 15.32 -15.96
C ALA A 433 -28.59 13.80 -16.08
N PRO A 434 -29.66 13.24 -15.51
CA PRO A 434 -29.86 11.80 -15.47
C PRO A 434 -30.20 11.25 -16.86
N ASP A 435 -29.85 10.00 -17.09
CA ASP A 435 -30.30 9.24 -18.26
C ASP A 435 -31.78 8.92 -18.10
N VAL A 436 -32.62 9.57 -18.90
CA VAL A 436 -34.08 9.39 -18.87
C VAL A 436 -34.49 8.37 -19.93
N ASP A 437 -35.20 7.34 -19.50
CA ASP A 437 -35.93 6.41 -20.36
C ASP A 437 -37.43 6.65 -20.17
N ASP A 438 -38.03 7.37 -21.12
CA ASP A 438 -39.45 7.69 -21.10
C ASP A 438 -40.33 6.45 -21.29
N ALA A 439 -39.85 5.41 -22.00
CA ALA A 439 -40.61 4.18 -22.18
C ALA A 439 -40.69 3.37 -20.88
N ALA A 440 -39.59 3.35 -20.12
CA ALA A 440 -39.55 2.74 -18.79
C ALA A 440 -40.04 3.66 -17.66
N ALA A 441 -40.40 4.92 -17.98
CA ALA A 441 -40.73 5.97 -17.02
C ALA A 441 -39.68 6.12 -15.91
N SER A 442 -38.40 5.98 -16.25
CA SER A 442 -37.28 5.95 -15.30
C SER A 442 -36.22 6.99 -15.63
N ALA A 443 -35.48 7.40 -14.60
CA ALA A 443 -34.29 8.24 -14.70
C ALA A 443 -33.17 7.57 -13.91
N SER A 444 -31.95 7.59 -14.42
CA SER A 444 -30.82 6.95 -13.75
C SER A 444 -29.53 7.76 -13.81
N VAL A 445 -28.69 7.58 -12.78
CA VAL A 445 -27.33 8.11 -12.71
C VAL A 445 -26.44 6.99 -12.19
N ARG A 446 -25.32 6.73 -12.88
CA ARG A 446 -24.32 5.77 -12.42
C ARG A 446 -23.36 6.44 -11.45
N VAL A 447 -22.96 5.73 -10.40
CA VAL A 447 -21.81 6.10 -9.56
C VAL A 447 -20.66 5.16 -9.85
N ASP A 448 -19.48 5.71 -10.09
CA ASP A 448 -18.22 4.97 -10.00
C ASP A 448 -17.56 5.34 -8.67
N TYR A 449 -17.02 4.36 -7.96
CA TYR A 449 -16.34 4.61 -6.68
C TYR A 449 -15.14 3.69 -6.44
N GLU A 450 -14.22 4.17 -5.61
CA GLU A 450 -13.08 3.42 -5.07
C GLU A 450 -12.94 3.73 -3.58
N LEU A 451 -12.45 2.75 -2.82
CA LEU A 451 -12.10 2.91 -1.42
C LEU A 451 -10.61 3.18 -1.31
N ARG A 452 -10.21 4.12 -0.45
CA ARG A 452 -8.81 4.45 -0.19
C ARG A 452 -8.52 4.28 1.29
N VAL A 453 -7.42 3.62 1.63
CA VAL A 453 -6.94 3.49 3.00
C VAL A 453 -5.44 3.71 3.00
N ASN A 454 -4.98 4.77 3.67
CA ASN A 454 -3.55 5.13 3.72
C ASN A 454 -2.88 5.17 2.32
N GLY A 455 -3.62 5.66 1.32
CA GLY A 455 -3.18 5.73 -0.07
C GLY A 455 -3.35 4.45 -0.90
N ALA A 456 -3.54 3.28 -0.27
CA ALA A 456 -3.91 2.06 -0.98
C ALA A 456 -5.34 2.18 -1.51
N THR A 457 -5.60 1.66 -2.71
CA THR A 457 -6.91 1.78 -3.37
C THR A 457 -7.53 0.40 -3.58
N LEU A 458 -8.82 0.25 -3.26
CA LEU A 458 -9.63 -0.94 -3.52
C LEU A 458 -10.81 -0.58 -4.43
N GLY A 459 -10.91 -1.27 -5.58
CA GLY A 459 -11.87 -0.99 -6.65
C GLY A 459 -11.25 -1.16 -8.05
N PRO A 460 -11.88 -0.61 -9.11
CA PRO A 460 -13.07 0.22 -9.11
C PRO A 460 -14.37 -0.58 -8.90
N PHE A 461 -15.35 0.07 -8.30
CA PHE A 461 -16.73 -0.42 -8.16
C PHE A 461 -17.70 0.53 -8.86
N ALA A 462 -18.93 0.05 -9.08
CA ALA A 462 -19.98 0.88 -9.64
C ALA A 462 -21.35 0.53 -9.08
N GLY A 463 -22.28 1.47 -9.15
CA GLY A 463 -23.69 1.26 -8.86
C GLY A 463 -24.56 2.21 -9.66
N THR A 464 -25.87 2.00 -9.60
CA THR A 464 -26.84 2.84 -10.29
C THR A 464 -27.84 3.38 -9.28
N PHE A 465 -27.98 4.69 -9.22
CA PHE A 465 -29.13 5.34 -8.60
C PHE A 465 -30.22 5.48 -9.67
N SER A 466 -31.46 5.16 -9.31
CA SER A 466 -32.61 5.39 -10.18
C SER A 466 -33.76 6.06 -9.44
N ASP A 467 -34.57 6.76 -10.21
CA ASP A 467 -35.85 7.31 -9.78
C ASP A 467 -36.86 7.27 -10.94
N TYR A 468 -38.11 7.64 -10.67
CA TYR A 468 -39.10 7.87 -11.71
C TYR A 468 -38.69 9.06 -12.58
N ALA A 469 -38.93 8.95 -13.89
CA ALA A 469 -38.76 10.06 -14.81
C ALA A 469 -39.58 11.28 -14.37
N SER A 470 -40.78 11.07 -13.82
CA SER A 470 -41.65 12.12 -13.28
C SER A 470 -41.36 12.49 -11.82
N GLY A 471 -40.19 12.13 -11.28
CA GLY A 471 -39.85 12.36 -9.87
C GLY A 471 -39.74 13.85 -9.51
N ASN A 472 -39.85 14.15 -8.21
CA ASN A 472 -39.82 15.52 -7.67
C ASN A 472 -38.50 16.26 -7.95
N TRP A 473 -37.41 15.53 -8.24
CA TRP A 473 -36.14 16.10 -8.65
C TRP A 473 -36.25 16.98 -9.91
N ARG A 474 -37.19 16.67 -10.84
CA ARG A 474 -37.43 17.50 -12.03
C ARG A 474 -37.90 18.90 -11.69
N ALA A 475 -38.79 19.03 -10.70
CA ALA A 475 -39.31 20.33 -10.27
C ALA A 475 -38.18 21.21 -9.68
N ALA A 476 -37.19 20.59 -9.05
CA ALA A 476 -36.01 21.29 -8.53
C ALA A 476 -34.99 21.68 -9.61
N CYS A 477 -35.03 21.04 -10.79
CA CYS A 477 -34.16 21.37 -11.93
C CYS A 477 -34.78 22.35 -12.93
N ALA A 478 -36.05 22.77 -12.73
CA ALA A 478 -36.67 23.76 -13.59
C ALA A 478 -36.01 25.13 -13.36
N PRO A 479 -35.60 25.85 -14.43
CA PRO A 479 -34.90 27.12 -14.34
C PRO A 479 -35.74 28.26 -13.75
#